data_AF-A0A0H5RG69-F1
#
_entry.id   AF-A0A0H5RG69-F1
#
_cell.length_a   1.000
_cell.length_b   1.000
_cell.length_c   1.000
_cell.angle_alpha   90.00
_cell.angle_beta   90.00
_cell.angle_gamma   90.00
#
_symmetry.space_group_name_H-M   'P 1'
#
loop_
_entity.id
_entity.type
_entity.pdbx_description
1 polymer ?
#
loop_
_entity_poly.entity_id
_entity_poly.type
_entity_poly.pdbx_seq_one_letter_code
_entity_poly.pdbx_strand_id
1 'polypeptide(L)'
;VDDSDPDTELSQIEHLLQTAEAIRRDGKPEWMQVVGLVHDLGKLLYFFGSEGQWDVVGDTFVVGCAFPDEIIYPGSFTENPDFKHPVYSTKHGMYEPNCGLDNV
;
A
#
# COMPACT_ATOMS: atom_id res chain seq x y z
N VAL A 1 -4.18 4.96 14.67
CA VAL A 1 -4.76 5.75 13.56
C VAL A 1 -3.76 5.67 12.43
N ASP A 2 -4.23 5.62 11.20
CA ASP A 2 -3.36 5.59 10.02
C ASP A 2 -3.07 7.04 9.62
N ASP A 3 -1.82 7.46 9.71
CA ASP A 3 -1.44 8.85 9.45
C ASP A 3 -1.29 9.14 7.94
N SER A 4 -1.33 8.10 7.10
CA SER A 4 -1.31 8.23 5.65
C SER A 4 -2.70 8.43 5.04
N ASP A 5 -3.75 8.08 5.77
CA ASP A 5 -5.14 8.18 5.32
C ASP A 5 -5.67 9.61 5.55
N PRO A 6 -5.96 10.39 4.48
CA PRO A 6 -6.43 11.76 4.62
C PRO A 6 -7.92 11.86 4.99
N ASP A 7 -8.66 10.76 4.95
CA ASP A 7 -10.13 10.76 4.99
C ASP A 7 -10.70 10.41 6.37
N THR A 8 -9.90 9.90 7.29
CA THR A 8 -10.40 9.41 8.59
C THR A 8 -9.39 9.48 9.72
N GLU A 9 -9.88 9.79 10.92
CA GLU A 9 -9.13 9.69 12.18
C GLU A 9 -9.60 8.50 13.04
N LEU A 10 -10.44 7.63 12.48
CA LEU A 10 -10.99 6.46 13.19
C LEU A 10 -9.89 5.47 13.58
N SER A 11 -10.20 4.66 14.59
CA SER A 11 -9.37 3.49 14.88
C SER A 11 -9.43 2.49 13.72
N GLN A 12 -8.35 1.73 13.53
CA GLN A 12 -8.31 0.71 12.48
C GLN A 12 -9.39 -0.37 12.69
N ILE A 13 -9.78 -0.66 13.94
CA ILE A 13 -10.87 -1.60 14.23
C ILE A 13 -12.21 -1.08 13.67
N GLU A 14 -12.49 0.21 13.84
CA GLU A 14 -13.72 0.83 13.31
C GLU A 14 -13.74 0.80 11.78
N HIS A 15 -12.61 1.12 11.13
CA HIS A 15 -12.47 1.04 9.66
C HIS A 15 -12.72 -0.37 9.12
N LEU A 16 -12.14 -1.40 9.76
CA LEU A 16 -12.34 -2.80 9.37
C LEU A 16 -13.82 -3.21 9.48
N LEU A 17 -14.50 -2.80 10.56
CA LEU A 17 -15.93 -3.05 10.74
C LEU A 17 -16.78 -2.31 9.71
N GLN A 18 -16.48 -1.04 9.43
CA GLN A 18 -17.18 -0.25 8.41
C GLN A 18 -17.06 -0.87 7.03
N THR A 19 -15.86 -1.31 6.65
CA THR A 19 -15.58 -1.97 5.37
C THR A 19 -16.39 -3.28 5.24
N ALA A 20 -16.32 -4.15 6.26
CA ALA A 20 -17.06 -5.40 6.27
C ALA A 20 -18.59 -5.20 6.21
N GLU A 21 -19.12 -4.25 7.00
CA GLU A 21 -20.55 -3.98 7.05
C GLU A 21 -21.08 -3.31 5.78
N ALA A 22 -20.28 -2.48 5.11
CA ALA A 22 -20.63 -1.94 3.80
C ALA A 22 -20.74 -3.06 2.75
N ILE A 23 -19.76 -3.97 2.70
CA ILE A 23 -19.77 -5.15 1.82
C ILE A 23 -20.99 -6.04 2.11
N ARG A 24 -21.32 -6.25 3.40
CA ARG A 24 -22.51 -7.01 3.82
C ARG A 24 -23.80 -6.34 3.38
N ARG A 25 -23.93 -5.03 3.60
CA ARG A 25 -25.12 -4.24 3.22
C ARG A 25 -25.36 -4.25 1.72
N ASP A 26 -24.29 -4.28 0.93
CA ASP A 26 -24.34 -4.36 -0.54
C ASP A 26 -24.63 -5.79 -1.06
N GLY A 27 -24.90 -6.75 -0.17
CA GLY A 27 -25.32 -8.11 -0.53
C GLY A 27 -24.20 -8.95 -1.16
N LYS A 28 -22.94 -8.63 -0.88
CA LYS A 28 -21.79 -9.41 -1.38
C LYS A 28 -21.63 -10.72 -0.62
N PRO A 29 -20.97 -11.74 -1.21
CA PRO A 29 -20.73 -13.03 -0.57
C PRO A 29 -20.05 -12.90 0.79
N GLU A 30 -20.33 -13.83 1.70
CA GLU A 30 -19.78 -13.83 3.07
C GLU A 30 -18.25 -13.77 3.10
N TRP A 31 -17.58 -14.49 2.21
CA TRP A 31 -16.11 -14.46 2.14
C TRP A 31 -15.57 -13.05 1.87
N MET A 32 -16.30 -12.22 1.11
CA MET A 32 -15.87 -10.85 0.80
C MET A 32 -16.02 -9.93 2.02
N GLN A 33 -17.01 -10.20 2.88
CA GLN A 33 -17.16 -9.48 4.16
C GLN A 33 -15.98 -9.78 5.07
N VAL A 34 -15.56 -11.05 5.13
CA VAL A 34 -14.36 -11.46 5.87
C VAL A 34 -13.11 -10.78 5.30
N VAL A 35 -12.96 -10.72 3.96
CA VAL A 35 -11.87 -9.96 3.33
C VAL A 35 -11.86 -8.51 3.79
N GLY A 36 -13.01 -7.82 3.78
CA GLY A 36 -13.11 -6.45 4.29
C GLY A 36 -12.73 -6.31 5.77
N LEU A 37 -13.10 -7.29 6.59
CA LEU A 37 -12.78 -7.30 8.03
C LEU A 37 -11.29 -7.50 8.32
N VAL A 38 -10.55 -8.16 7.42
CA VAL A 38 -9.14 -8.53 7.67
C VAL A 38 -8.12 -7.80 6.81
N HIS A 39 -8.56 -7.04 5.79
CA HIS A 39 -7.67 -6.50 4.75
C HIS A 39 -6.50 -5.66 5.32
N ASP A 40 -6.77 -4.83 6.33
CA ASP A 40 -5.80 -3.94 6.95
C ASP A 40 -5.18 -4.49 8.24
N LEU A 41 -5.39 -5.77 8.59
CA LEU A 41 -4.79 -6.36 9.80
C LEU A 41 -3.25 -6.40 9.74
N GLY A 42 -2.65 -6.33 8.55
CA GLY A 42 -1.20 -6.19 8.37
C GLY A 42 -0.64 -4.93 9.07
N LYS A 43 -1.46 -3.90 9.27
CA LYS A 43 -1.04 -2.66 9.96
C LYS A 43 -0.66 -2.88 11.42
N LEU A 44 -0.97 -4.05 12.00
CA LEU A 44 -0.46 -4.45 13.30
C LEU A 44 1.08 -4.52 13.34
N LEU A 45 1.77 -4.68 12.21
CA LEU A 45 3.23 -4.64 12.12
C LEU A 45 3.83 -3.36 12.70
N TYR A 46 3.07 -2.27 12.74
CA TYR A 46 3.45 -1.04 13.44
C TYR A 46 3.84 -1.27 14.92
N PHE A 47 3.25 -2.26 15.58
CA PHE A 47 3.56 -2.60 16.95
C PHE A 47 4.69 -3.65 17.08
N PHE A 48 5.20 -4.17 15.97
CA PHE A 48 6.14 -5.30 15.93
C PHE A 48 7.47 -4.96 15.25
N GLY A 49 8.02 -3.78 15.57
CA GLY A 49 9.38 -3.41 15.18
C GLY A 49 9.51 -2.64 13.88
N SER A 50 8.42 -2.01 13.41
CA SER A 50 8.49 -0.99 12.37
C SER A 50 9.34 0.22 12.80
N GLU A 51 9.97 0.87 11.84
CA GLU A 51 10.68 2.14 12.08
C GLU A 51 9.72 3.34 12.10
N GLY A 52 8.53 3.22 11.51
CA GLY A 52 7.49 4.24 11.54
C GLY A 52 6.16 3.71 11.01
N GLN A 53 5.28 4.63 10.59
CA GLN A 53 4.11 4.21 9.81
C GLN A 53 4.48 3.98 8.33
N TRP A 54 5.50 4.67 7.82
CA TRP A 54 5.89 4.66 6.40
C TRP A 54 6.37 3.30 5.88
N ASP A 55 6.79 2.39 6.75
CA ASP A 55 7.15 1.00 6.41
C ASP A 55 6.01 -0.01 6.68
N VAL A 56 4.78 0.49 6.90
CA VAL A 56 3.60 -0.33 7.25
C VAL A 56 2.34 0.06 6.48
N VAL A 57 2.07 1.36 6.29
CA VAL A 57 0.82 1.89 5.71
C VAL A 57 1.07 2.69 4.43
N GLY A 58 -0.02 3.14 3.80
CA GLY A 58 0.01 4.03 2.64
C GLY A 58 -0.06 3.33 1.29
N ASP A 59 -0.13 4.14 0.25
CA ASP A 59 -0.11 3.67 -1.13
C ASP A 59 1.20 2.92 -1.42
N THR A 60 1.08 1.83 -2.16
CA THR A 60 2.24 1.01 -2.56
C THR A 60 2.67 1.33 -3.98
N PHE A 61 3.96 1.15 -4.24
CA PHE A 61 4.55 1.30 -5.56
C PHE A 61 5.66 0.26 -5.75
N VAL A 62 6.03 0.03 -6.99
CA VAL A 62 7.08 -0.92 -7.36
C VAL A 62 8.45 -0.27 -7.13
N VAL A 63 9.31 -0.94 -6.37
CA VAL A 63 10.72 -0.55 -6.17
C VAL A 63 11.60 -1.20 -7.23
N GLY A 64 12.86 -0.77 -7.40
CA GLY A 64 13.77 -1.41 -8.36
C GLY A 64 13.49 -1.11 -9.83
N CYS A 65 12.55 -0.22 -10.13
CA CYS A 65 12.32 0.41 -11.44
C CYS A 65 11.95 1.89 -11.29
N ALA A 66 11.82 2.59 -12.42
CA ALA A 66 11.56 4.02 -12.41
C ALA A 66 10.24 4.32 -11.69
N PHE A 67 10.27 5.27 -10.75
CA PHE A 67 9.07 5.73 -10.04
C PHE A 67 8.11 6.43 -11.02
N PRO A 68 6.83 5.99 -11.12
CA PRO A 68 5.83 6.66 -11.92
C PRO A 68 5.49 8.07 -11.40
N ASP A 69 5.14 8.98 -12.30
CA ASP A 69 4.74 10.35 -11.95
C ASP A 69 3.35 10.39 -11.26
N GLU A 70 2.60 9.29 -11.32
CA GLU A 70 1.28 9.12 -10.71
C GLU A 70 1.33 8.81 -9.20
N ILE A 71 2.50 8.46 -8.65
CA ILE A 71 2.62 8.26 -7.19
C ILE A 71 2.30 9.58 -6.49
N ILE A 72 1.54 9.51 -5.40
CA ILE A 72 1.25 10.67 -4.54
C ILE A 72 2.57 11.30 -4.07
N TYR A 73 2.71 12.62 -4.28
CA TYR A 73 3.94 13.38 -4.06
C TYR A 73 5.16 12.85 -4.84
N PRO A 74 5.12 12.83 -6.19
CA PRO A 74 6.16 12.17 -7.01
C PRO A 74 7.55 12.79 -6.84
N GLY A 75 7.63 14.07 -6.45
CA GLY A 75 8.88 14.76 -6.14
C GLY A 75 9.57 14.32 -4.84
N SER A 76 8.92 13.52 -3.99
CA SER A 76 9.47 13.07 -2.71
C SER A 76 10.61 12.04 -2.86
N PHE A 77 10.74 11.42 -4.04
CA PHE A 77 11.71 10.35 -4.30
C PHE A 77 13.09 10.84 -4.74
N THR A 78 13.34 12.14 -4.93
CA THR A 78 14.61 12.61 -5.52
C THR A 78 15.85 12.29 -4.70
N GLU A 79 15.68 12.11 -3.39
CA GLU A 79 16.74 11.72 -2.45
C GLU A 79 16.81 10.20 -2.23
N ASN A 80 15.89 9.43 -2.82
CA ASN A 80 15.98 7.97 -2.80
C ASN A 80 17.20 7.54 -3.63
N PRO A 81 18.11 6.69 -3.10
CA PRO A 81 19.30 6.24 -3.84
C PRO A 81 18.98 5.54 -5.17
N ASP A 82 17.81 4.91 -5.28
CA ASP A 82 17.39 4.21 -6.50
C ASP A 82 16.93 5.17 -7.61
N PHE A 83 16.53 6.40 -7.26
CA PHE A 83 16.00 7.40 -8.20
C PHE A 83 16.97 7.71 -9.34
N LYS A 84 18.28 7.70 -9.06
CA LYS A 84 19.35 7.96 -10.04
C LYS A 84 20.17 6.71 -10.37
N HIS A 85 19.76 5.54 -9.88
CA HIS A 85 20.51 4.30 -10.08
C HIS A 85 20.44 3.87 -11.56
N PRO A 86 21.54 3.50 -12.23
CA PRO A 86 21.56 3.27 -13.68
C PRO A 86 20.64 2.14 -14.16
N VAL A 87 20.30 1.20 -13.26
CA VAL A 87 19.33 0.12 -13.56
C VAL A 87 17.93 0.56 -13.15
N TYR A 88 17.74 0.93 -11.88
CA TYR A 88 16.42 1.15 -11.29
C TYR A 88 15.77 2.44 -11.77
N SER A 89 16.52 3.42 -12.27
CA SER A 89 15.94 4.61 -12.92
C SER A 89 15.37 4.35 -14.32
N THR A 90 15.51 3.12 -14.85
CA THR A 90 14.95 2.77 -16.16
C THR A 90 13.51 2.27 -16.03
N LYS A 91 12.74 2.36 -17.13
CA LYS A 91 11.31 2.01 -17.18
C LYS A 91 11.00 0.61 -16.60
N HIS A 92 11.86 -0.36 -16.86
CA HIS A 92 11.65 -1.74 -16.40
C HIS A 92 12.59 -2.14 -15.28
N GLY A 93 13.66 -1.37 -15.02
CA GLY A 93 14.50 -1.62 -13.87
C GLY A 93 15.12 -3.02 -13.90
N MET A 94 14.90 -3.75 -12.81
CA MET A 94 15.31 -5.15 -12.66
C MET A 94 14.28 -6.17 -13.21
N TYR A 95 13.16 -5.72 -13.76
CA TYR A 95 12.05 -6.56 -14.18
C TYR A 95 12.02 -6.81 -15.68
N GLU A 96 11.52 -8.00 -16.06
CA GLU A 96 11.16 -8.29 -17.43
C GLU A 96 9.79 -7.67 -17.79
N PRO A 97 9.61 -7.16 -19.03
CA PRO A 97 8.31 -6.66 -19.47
C PRO A 97 7.22 -7.73 -19.37
N ASN A 98 6.09 -7.39 -18.74
CA ASN A 98 4.95 -8.28 -18.52
C ASN A 98 5.24 -9.48 -17.61
N CYS A 99 6.15 -9.35 -16.64
CA CYS A 99 6.43 -10.38 -15.64
C CYS A 99 5.22 -10.73 -14.73
N GLY A 100 4.23 -9.84 -14.63
CA GLY A 100 3.05 -10.01 -13.76
C GLY A 100 3.33 -9.60 -12.32
N LEU A 101 2.32 -9.07 -11.62
CA LEU A 101 2.49 -8.49 -10.27
C LEU A 101 2.98 -9.50 -9.22
N ASP A 102 2.74 -10.79 -9.43
CA ASP A 102 3.26 -11.85 -8.55
C ASP A 102 4.80 -12.01 -8.63
N ASN A 103 5.44 -11.46 -9.67
CA ASN A 103 6.89 -11.48 -9.88
C ASN A 103 7.53 -10.09 -9.71
N VAL A 104 6.80 -9.14 -9.13
CA VAL A 104 7.28 -7.79 -8.84
C VAL A 104 7.76 -7.69 -7.39
#